data_AF-A0A0F8H9A4-F1
#
_entry.id   AF-A0A0F8H9A4-F1
#
_cell.length_a   1.000
_cell.length_b   1.000
_cell.length_c   1.000
_cell.angle_alpha   90.00
_cell.angle_beta   90.00
_cell.angle_gamma   90.00
#
_symmetry.space_group_name_H-M   'P 1'
#
loop_
_entity.id
_entity.type
_entity.pdbx_description
1 polymer ?
#
loop_
_entity_poly.entity_id
_entity_poly.type
_entity_poly.pdbx_seq_one_letter_code
_entity_poly.pdbx_strand_id
1 'polypeptide(L)'
;MNIRQVKFLNYLKRNKVFRGLIALIYFSFFLEGVIQSEFLGFVKLRFGLIGEIISLLILSLTAVFVAYIVFYFDDKRRTELKADPCSEPLKERYKGLIVSISLIREPKEEILRKIDSINDIHDKEGLKTLYEVRGIGQTIRAIRYHLGELEACWLLCTRETKESEELINYFIRKFSKKTVDIQSIELINSSKIGDTFKQINEIYIEKIKGVGLKEGEVIADLTGGTAVTSCAMVLACVPIKRDMEYVLQSTYDLIKIKENISEIVFDR
;
A
#
# COMPACT_ATOMS: atom_id res chain seq x y z
N MET A 1 22.73 11.13 -8.64
CA MET A 1 22.46 9.67 -8.52
C MET A 1 21.20 9.35 -9.32
N ASN A 2 21.25 8.43 -10.27
CA ASN A 2 20.11 8.11 -11.16
C ASN A 2 18.98 7.41 -10.37
N ILE A 3 17.71 7.63 -10.72
CA ILE A 3 16.51 7.00 -10.11
C ILE A 3 16.66 5.47 -9.97
N ARG A 4 17.31 4.82 -10.94
CA ARG A 4 17.60 3.37 -10.85
C ARG A 4 18.56 3.01 -9.72
N GLN A 5 19.59 3.83 -9.47
CA GLN A 5 20.54 3.63 -8.37
C GLN A 5 19.87 3.86 -7.02
N VAL A 6 18.98 4.87 -6.90
CA VAL A 6 18.20 5.14 -5.69
C VAL A 6 17.26 3.97 -5.36
N LYS A 7 16.55 3.44 -6.36
CA LYS A 7 15.66 2.27 -6.19
C LYS A 7 16.45 1.02 -5.80
N PHE A 8 17.62 0.79 -6.40
CA PHE A 8 18.48 -0.34 -6.07
C PHE A 8 19.06 -0.24 -4.65
N LEU A 9 19.54 0.94 -4.24
CA LEU A 9 20.02 1.18 -2.87
C LEU A 9 18.90 1.02 -1.84
N ASN A 10 17.69 1.49 -2.14
CA ASN A 10 16.54 1.29 -1.26
C ASN A 10 16.08 -0.17 -1.20
N TYR A 11 16.19 -0.91 -2.31
CA TYR A 11 15.96 -2.36 -2.34
C TYR A 11 16.98 -3.09 -1.46
N LEU A 12 18.27 -2.79 -1.62
CA LEU A 12 19.34 -3.35 -0.78
C LEU A 12 19.13 -3.03 0.71
N LYS A 13 18.80 -1.78 1.06
CA LYS A 13 18.52 -1.39 2.45
C LYS A 13 17.29 -2.11 3.04
N ARG A 14 16.27 -2.40 2.24
CA ARG A 14 15.04 -3.09 2.70
C ARG A 14 15.15 -4.60 2.68
N ASN A 15 16.08 -5.19 1.92
CA ASN A 15 16.24 -6.63 1.82
C ASN A 15 16.83 -7.20 3.12
N LYS A 16 16.07 -8.10 3.76
CA LYS A 16 16.45 -8.76 5.03
C LYS A 16 17.76 -9.54 4.91
N VAL A 17 17.98 -10.22 3.79
CA VAL A 17 19.20 -10.99 3.52
C VAL A 17 20.40 -10.06 3.42
N PHE A 18 20.23 -8.92 2.75
CA PHE A 18 21.31 -7.96 2.57
C PHE A 18 21.71 -7.25 3.88
N ARG A 19 20.74 -6.90 4.74
CA ARG A 19 21.04 -6.39 6.09
C ARG A 19 21.78 -7.42 6.94
N GLY A 20 21.37 -8.70 6.87
CA GLY A 20 22.08 -9.81 7.53
C GLY A 20 23.51 -9.97 7.02
N LEU A 21 23.72 -9.91 5.70
CA LEU A 21 25.04 -9.97 5.08
C LEU A 21 25.93 -8.79 5.47
N ILE A 22 25.40 -7.57 5.49
CA ILE A 22 26.14 -6.39 5.96
C ILE A 22 26.55 -6.55 7.42
N ALA A 23 25.64 -7.00 8.29
CA ALA A 23 25.97 -7.25 9.69
C ALA A 23 27.05 -8.33 9.85
N LEU A 24 26.97 -9.40 9.06
CA LEU A 24 28.00 -10.44 8.98
C LEU A 24 29.35 -9.89 8.52
N ILE A 25 29.38 -9.01 7.51
CA ILE A 25 30.61 -8.39 7.01
C ILE A 25 31.24 -7.46 8.06
N TYR A 26 30.45 -6.59 8.70
CA TYR A 26 30.96 -5.74 9.77
C TYR A 26 31.46 -6.57 10.97
N PHE A 27 30.74 -7.64 11.30
CA PHE A 27 31.14 -8.56 12.35
C PHE A 27 32.41 -9.33 11.98
N SER A 28 32.57 -9.77 10.73
CA SER A 28 33.78 -10.44 10.26
C SER A 28 34.98 -9.49 10.29
N PHE A 29 34.85 -8.24 9.82
CA PHE A 29 35.92 -7.24 9.93
C PHE A 29 36.30 -6.92 11.38
N PHE A 30 35.31 -6.87 12.28
CA PHE A 30 35.56 -6.66 13.70
C PHE A 30 36.31 -7.85 14.32
N LEU A 31 35.90 -9.07 14.00
CA LEU A 31 36.57 -10.30 14.45
C LEU A 31 37.99 -10.43 13.86
N GLU A 32 38.17 -10.07 12.59
CA GLU A 32 39.46 -10.11 11.91
C GLU A 32 40.44 -9.09 12.52
N GLY A 33 39.98 -7.87 12.83
CA GLY A 33 40.83 -6.86 13.45
C GLY A 33 41.20 -7.17 14.91
N VAL A 34 40.24 -7.66 15.70
CA VAL A 34 40.40 -7.78 17.16
C VAL A 34 40.87 -9.17 17.60
N ILE A 35 40.43 -10.24 16.93
CA ILE A 35 40.70 -11.63 17.36
C ILE A 35 41.86 -12.24 16.58
N GLN A 36 42.03 -11.89 15.31
CA GLN A 36 43.02 -12.55 14.47
C GLN A 36 44.46 -12.11 14.77
N SER A 37 44.67 -10.87 15.20
CA SER A 37 46.00 -10.30 15.41
C SER A 37 46.70 -10.82 16.66
N GLU A 38 45.97 -10.99 17.77
CA GLU A 38 46.58 -11.33 19.08
C GLU A 38 46.14 -12.74 19.57
N PHE A 39 44.86 -13.08 19.44
CA PHE A 39 44.29 -14.26 20.08
C PHE A 39 44.58 -15.56 19.30
N LEU A 40 44.43 -15.55 17.97
CA LEU A 40 44.71 -16.72 17.14
C LEU A 40 46.20 -17.10 17.16
N GLY A 41 47.09 -16.09 17.19
CA GLY A 41 48.52 -16.30 17.38
C GLY A 41 48.82 -16.98 18.71
N PHE A 42 48.27 -16.46 19.81
CA PHE A 42 48.41 -17.04 21.15
C PHE A 42 47.88 -18.49 21.23
N VAL A 43 46.67 -18.74 20.71
CA VAL A 43 46.04 -20.07 20.75
C VAL A 43 46.83 -21.08 19.93
N LYS A 44 47.29 -20.70 18.73
CA LYS A 44 48.13 -21.56 17.88
C LYS A 44 49.45 -21.90 18.56
N LEU A 45 50.06 -20.92 19.23
CA LEU A 45 51.33 -21.12 19.94
C LEU A 45 51.16 -22.06 21.14
N ARG A 46 50.01 -22.02 21.82
CA ARG A 46 49.76 -22.80 23.05
C ARG A 46 49.13 -24.18 22.82
N PHE A 47 48.29 -24.31 21.80
CA PHE A 47 47.44 -25.49 21.58
C PHE A 47 47.59 -26.08 20.17
N GLY A 48 48.46 -25.51 19.32
CA GLY A 48 48.70 -25.99 17.97
C GLY A 48 47.46 -25.89 17.07
N LEU A 49 47.40 -26.78 16.07
CA LEU A 49 46.34 -26.82 15.06
C LEU A 49 44.94 -27.10 15.66
N ILE A 50 44.87 -27.88 16.74
CA ILE A 50 43.58 -28.23 17.37
C ILE A 50 42.93 -26.97 17.96
N GLY A 51 43.70 -26.11 18.62
CA GLY A 51 43.20 -24.84 19.16
C GLY A 51 42.70 -23.88 18.08
N GLU A 52 43.36 -23.86 16.92
CA GLU A 52 42.96 -23.05 15.75
C GLU A 52 41.59 -23.48 15.21
N ILE A 53 41.38 -24.79 15.02
CA ILE A 53 40.11 -25.35 14.55
C ILE A 53 38.97 -25.05 15.52
N ILE A 54 39.20 -25.23 16.83
CA ILE A 54 38.19 -24.95 17.86
C ILE A 54 37.82 -23.45 17.86
N SER A 55 38.81 -22.57 17.72
CA SER A 55 38.58 -21.12 17.71
C SER A 55 37.72 -20.70 16.51
N LEU A 56 37.97 -21.25 15.31
CA LEU A 56 37.17 -20.99 14.12
C LEU A 56 35.72 -21.49 14.26
N LEU A 57 35.51 -22.65 14.87
CA LEU A 57 34.17 -23.18 15.14
C LEU A 57 33.38 -22.27 16.09
N ILE A 58 33.99 -21.80 17.18
CA ILE A 58 33.35 -20.87 18.13
C ILE A 58 32.97 -19.56 17.43
N LEU A 59 33.86 -19.04 16.59
CA LEU A 59 33.64 -17.80 15.84
C LEU A 59 32.45 -17.92 14.87
N SER A 60 32.38 -19.05 14.15
CA SER A 60 31.28 -19.37 13.24
C SER A 60 29.94 -19.47 13.97
N LEU A 61 29.89 -20.20 15.10
CA LEU A 61 28.69 -20.32 15.92
C LEU A 61 28.23 -18.96 16.47
N THR A 62 29.17 -18.12 16.90
CA THR A 62 28.87 -16.78 17.39
C THR A 62 28.27 -15.90 16.28
N ALA A 63 28.81 -15.96 15.06
CA ALA A 63 28.27 -15.21 13.93
C ALA A 63 26.84 -15.64 13.57
N VAL A 64 26.56 -16.95 13.58
CA VAL A 64 25.20 -17.49 13.37
C VAL A 64 24.24 -17.01 14.47
N PHE A 65 24.69 -17.02 15.73
CA PHE A 65 23.89 -16.56 16.86
C PHE A 65 23.56 -15.06 16.78
N VAL A 66 24.54 -14.21 16.42
CA VAL A 66 24.31 -12.78 16.21
C VAL A 66 23.32 -12.54 15.07
N ALA A 67 23.48 -13.25 13.95
CA ALA A 67 22.52 -13.17 12.84
C ALA A 67 21.11 -13.55 13.30
N TYR A 68 20.98 -14.66 14.04
CA TYR A 68 19.71 -15.11 14.62
C TYR A 68 19.07 -14.04 15.52
N ILE A 69 19.85 -13.41 16.41
CA ILE A 69 19.38 -12.32 17.28
C ILE A 69 18.85 -11.14 16.44
N VAL A 70 19.59 -10.71 15.41
CA VAL A 70 19.17 -9.59 14.54
C VAL A 70 17.86 -9.93 13.83
N PHE A 71 17.71 -11.15 13.31
CA PHE A 71 16.47 -11.60 12.69
C PHE A 71 15.32 -11.66 13.69
N TYR A 72 15.56 -12.18 14.89
CA TYR A 72 14.57 -12.27 15.95
C TYR A 72 14.06 -10.88 16.37
N PHE A 73 14.95 -9.90 16.56
CA PHE A 73 14.54 -8.54 16.93
C PHE A 73 13.85 -7.78 15.78
N ASP A 74 14.26 -7.96 14.51
CA ASP A 74 13.55 -7.36 13.36
C ASP A 74 12.13 -7.94 13.22
N ASP A 75 11.94 -9.22 13.54
CA ASP A 75 10.64 -9.87 13.54
C ASP A 75 9.77 -9.42 14.71
N LYS A 76 10.33 -9.40 15.93
CA LYS A 76 9.65 -8.95 17.15
C LYS A 76 9.16 -7.49 17.04
N ARG A 77 10.01 -6.58 16.53
CA ARG A 77 9.62 -5.17 16.28
C ARG A 77 8.43 -5.04 15.34
N ARG A 78 8.27 -5.95 14.36
CA ARG A 78 7.11 -5.94 13.45
C ARG A 78 5.85 -6.46 14.13
N THR A 79 5.97 -7.49 14.96
CA THR A 79 4.82 -8.03 15.70
C THR A 79 4.30 -7.07 16.78
N GLU A 80 5.16 -6.21 17.32
CA GLU A 80 4.78 -5.18 18.29
C GLU A 80 4.16 -3.94 17.62
N LEU A 81 4.53 -3.63 16.38
CA LEU A 81 3.90 -2.58 15.56
C LEU A 81 2.61 -3.06 14.88
N LYS A 82 1.74 -3.77 15.60
CA LYS A 82 0.37 -4.02 15.13
C LYS A 82 -0.38 -2.70 15.23
N ALA A 83 -0.55 -2.04 14.09
CA ALA A 83 -1.53 -0.96 13.98
C ALA A 83 -2.90 -1.56 14.28
N ASP A 84 -3.53 -1.09 15.36
CA ASP A 84 -4.94 -1.36 15.68
C ASP A 84 -5.72 -0.07 15.41
N PRO A 85 -5.92 0.29 14.12
CA PRO A 85 -6.69 1.48 13.81
C PRO A 85 -8.11 1.28 14.35
N CYS A 86 -8.62 2.25 15.09
CA CYS A 86 -10.02 2.27 15.49
C CYS A 86 -10.87 2.38 14.22
N SER A 87 -11.40 1.25 13.79
CA SER A 87 -12.00 1.06 12.47
C SER A 87 -13.45 0.63 12.69
N GLU A 88 -14.39 1.37 12.12
CA GLU A 88 -15.81 1.04 12.22
C GLU A 88 -16.34 0.64 10.84
N PRO A 89 -17.23 -0.37 10.75
CA PRO A 89 -17.91 -0.68 9.51
C PRO A 89 -18.57 0.58 8.94
N LEU A 90 -18.39 0.81 7.65
CA LEU A 90 -19.05 1.91 6.98
C LEU A 90 -20.56 1.63 6.96
N LYS A 91 -21.34 2.56 7.52
CA LYS A 91 -22.81 2.46 7.60
C LYS A 91 -23.52 3.36 6.58
N GLU A 92 -22.84 4.41 6.13
CA GLU A 92 -23.40 5.48 5.32
C GLU A 92 -22.95 5.34 3.87
N ARG A 93 -23.83 5.70 2.94
CA ARG A 93 -23.49 5.82 1.52
C ARG A 93 -23.25 7.29 1.17
N TYR A 94 -22.26 7.53 0.32
CA TYR A 94 -21.87 8.86 -0.14
C TYR A 94 -22.33 9.08 -1.57
N LYS A 95 -22.56 10.36 -1.90
CA LYS A 95 -22.96 10.78 -3.25
C LYS A 95 -21.77 11.01 -4.16
N GLY A 96 -20.63 11.39 -3.58
CA GLY A 96 -19.36 11.48 -4.28
C GLY A 96 -18.38 10.41 -3.83
N LEU A 97 -17.66 9.83 -4.76
CA LEU A 97 -16.59 8.86 -4.47
C LEU A 97 -15.32 9.22 -5.23
N ILE A 98 -14.21 9.37 -4.52
CA ILE A 98 -12.87 9.51 -5.09
C ILE A 98 -12.16 8.18 -4.92
N VAL A 99 -11.79 7.53 -6.03
CA VAL A 99 -11.10 6.23 -6.01
C VAL A 99 -9.82 6.30 -6.82
N SER A 100 -8.77 5.61 -6.36
CA SER A 100 -7.59 5.38 -7.20
C SER A 100 -7.67 4.04 -7.92
N ILE A 101 -7.35 4.04 -9.21
CA ILE A 101 -7.40 2.84 -10.05
C ILE A 101 -6.02 2.21 -10.11
N SER A 102 -5.95 0.89 -9.94
CA SER A 102 -4.74 0.12 -10.20
C SER A 102 -4.82 -0.61 -11.54
N LEU A 103 -3.64 -0.88 -12.10
CA LEU A 103 -3.49 -1.67 -13.32
C LEU A 103 -4.08 -3.09 -13.15
N ILE A 104 -4.94 -3.49 -14.08
CA ILE A 104 -5.42 -4.87 -14.22
C ILE A 104 -4.30 -5.79 -14.70
N ARG A 105 -4.37 -7.07 -14.31
CA ARG A 105 -3.44 -8.10 -14.80
C ARG A 105 -4.06 -9.08 -15.78
N GLU A 106 -5.37 -9.22 -15.70
CA GLU A 106 -6.16 -10.07 -16.60
C GLU A 106 -6.51 -9.28 -17.87
N PRO A 107 -6.67 -9.95 -19.02
CA PRO A 107 -7.12 -9.29 -20.25
C PRO A 107 -8.47 -8.60 -20.05
N LYS A 108 -8.62 -7.39 -20.60
CA LYS A 108 -9.84 -6.58 -20.50
C LYS A 108 -11.09 -7.36 -20.91
N GLU A 109 -11.01 -8.16 -21.96
CA GLU A 109 -12.13 -8.93 -22.51
C GLU A 109 -12.63 -10.00 -21.54
N GLU A 110 -11.73 -10.62 -20.76
CA GLU A 110 -12.10 -11.60 -19.76
C GLU A 110 -12.89 -10.94 -18.63
N ILE A 111 -12.43 -9.78 -18.17
CA ILE A 111 -13.09 -9.01 -17.12
C ILE A 111 -14.45 -8.50 -17.62
N LEU A 112 -14.54 -8.01 -18.85
CA LEU A 112 -15.82 -7.63 -19.47
C LEU A 112 -16.82 -8.79 -19.44
N ARG A 113 -16.41 -10.00 -19.80
CA ARG A 113 -17.30 -11.19 -19.72
C ARG A 113 -17.76 -11.48 -18.30
N LYS A 114 -16.88 -11.33 -17.29
CA LYS A 114 -17.24 -11.47 -15.86
C LYS A 114 -18.27 -10.42 -15.45
N ILE A 115 -18.11 -9.17 -15.90
CA ILE A 115 -19.11 -8.11 -15.67
C ILE A 115 -20.42 -8.46 -16.41
N ASP A 116 -20.33 -9.00 -17.61
CA ASP A 116 -21.47 -9.36 -18.45
C ASP A 116 -22.31 -10.52 -17.93
N SER A 117 -21.68 -11.51 -17.33
CA SER A 117 -22.39 -12.64 -16.70
C SER A 117 -23.21 -12.24 -15.47
N ILE A 118 -22.95 -11.06 -14.88
CA ILE A 118 -23.71 -10.54 -13.74
C ILE A 118 -24.93 -9.79 -14.27
N ASN A 119 -26.12 -10.37 -14.05
CA ASN A 119 -27.39 -9.79 -14.50
C ASN A 119 -27.98 -8.84 -13.45
N ASP A 120 -27.81 -9.16 -12.18
CA ASP A 120 -28.31 -8.37 -11.06
C ASP A 120 -27.13 -7.95 -10.18
N ILE A 121 -27.11 -6.67 -9.81
CA ILE A 121 -26.17 -6.17 -8.82
C ILE A 121 -26.34 -6.95 -7.50
N HIS A 122 -27.50 -7.52 -7.16
CA HIS A 122 -27.63 -8.32 -5.94
C HIS A 122 -27.06 -9.75 -6.03
N ASP A 123 -26.57 -10.20 -7.19
CA ASP A 123 -25.90 -11.49 -7.35
C ASP A 123 -24.53 -11.53 -6.64
N LYS A 124 -24.54 -12.06 -5.42
CA LYS A 124 -23.35 -12.16 -4.57
C LYS A 124 -22.26 -13.06 -5.18
N GLU A 125 -22.64 -14.14 -5.84
CA GLU A 125 -21.67 -15.12 -6.34
C GLU A 125 -21.00 -14.62 -7.62
N GLY A 126 -21.79 -14.07 -8.55
CA GLY A 126 -21.25 -13.42 -9.74
C GLY A 126 -20.27 -12.29 -9.39
N LEU A 127 -20.63 -11.45 -8.42
CA LEU A 127 -19.77 -10.36 -7.97
C LEU A 127 -18.52 -10.80 -7.22
N LYS A 128 -18.58 -11.93 -6.51
CA LYS A 128 -17.41 -12.46 -5.81
C LYS A 128 -16.25 -12.69 -6.78
N THR A 129 -16.52 -13.27 -7.95
CA THR A 129 -15.51 -13.49 -8.99
C THR A 129 -14.90 -12.18 -9.49
N LEU A 130 -15.70 -11.12 -9.58
CA LEU A 130 -15.26 -9.80 -10.01
C LEU A 130 -14.41 -9.10 -8.92
N TYR A 131 -14.70 -9.33 -7.64
CA TYR A 131 -13.90 -8.78 -6.54
C TYR A 131 -12.52 -9.39 -6.38
N GLU A 132 -12.34 -10.60 -6.89
CA GLU A 132 -11.05 -11.29 -6.89
C GLU A 132 -10.14 -10.78 -8.03
N VAL A 133 -10.68 -10.04 -9.01
CA VAL A 133 -9.90 -9.47 -10.11
C VAL A 133 -8.87 -8.48 -9.56
N ARG A 134 -7.60 -8.80 -9.80
CA ARG A 134 -6.50 -8.00 -9.28
C ARG A 134 -6.43 -6.64 -9.98
N GLY A 135 -6.46 -5.58 -9.17
CA GLY A 135 -6.33 -4.19 -9.62
C GLY A 135 -7.63 -3.40 -9.47
N ILE A 136 -8.77 -3.98 -9.83
CA ILE A 136 -10.07 -3.28 -9.82
C ILE A 136 -11.10 -3.87 -8.86
N GLY A 137 -10.94 -5.11 -8.40
CA GLY A 137 -11.98 -5.79 -7.63
C GLY A 137 -12.38 -5.06 -6.34
N GLN A 138 -11.41 -4.45 -5.65
CA GLN A 138 -11.69 -3.65 -4.46
C GLN A 138 -12.37 -2.31 -4.80
N THR A 139 -11.92 -1.63 -5.86
CA THR A 139 -12.53 -0.39 -6.37
C THR A 139 -14.00 -0.62 -6.77
N ILE A 140 -14.28 -1.73 -7.47
CA ILE A 140 -15.63 -2.14 -7.84
C ILE A 140 -16.50 -2.38 -6.60
N ARG A 141 -15.91 -2.94 -5.53
CA ARG A 141 -16.62 -3.16 -4.28
C ARG A 141 -17.02 -1.85 -3.59
N ALA A 142 -16.09 -0.90 -3.52
CA ALA A 142 -16.37 0.44 -2.99
C ALA A 142 -17.48 1.15 -3.80
N ILE A 143 -17.32 1.19 -5.12
CA ILE A 143 -18.31 1.76 -6.04
C ILE A 143 -19.69 1.14 -5.86
N ARG A 144 -19.78 -0.19 -5.85
CA ARG A 144 -21.04 -0.89 -5.63
C ARG A 144 -21.72 -0.42 -4.35
N TYR A 145 -20.96 -0.36 -3.25
CA TYR A 145 -21.52 -0.06 -1.94
C TYR A 145 -22.23 1.31 -1.97
N HIS A 146 -21.64 2.27 -2.68
CA HIS A 146 -22.20 3.63 -2.84
C HIS A 146 -23.22 3.78 -3.97
N LEU A 147 -23.28 2.87 -4.93
CA LEU A 147 -24.03 3.01 -6.19
C LEU A 147 -25.50 3.43 -6.06
N GLY A 148 -26.16 3.14 -4.92
CA GLY A 148 -27.54 3.57 -4.68
C GLY A 148 -27.71 5.10 -4.50
N GLU A 149 -26.70 5.75 -3.93
CA GLU A 149 -26.68 7.20 -3.67
C GLU A 149 -25.64 7.93 -4.54
N LEU A 150 -24.76 7.21 -5.23
CA LEU A 150 -23.68 7.78 -6.03
C LEU A 150 -24.22 8.67 -7.15
N GLU A 151 -23.78 9.93 -7.16
CA GLU A 151 -24.08 10.95 -8.16
C GLU A 151 -22.83 11.33 -8.96
N ALA A 152 -21.64 11.28 -8.33
CA ALA A 152 -20.37 11.57 -8.98
C ALA A 152 -19.25 10.60 -8.55
N CYS A 153 -18.38 10.22 -9.48
CA CYS A 153 -17.22 9.38 -9.22
C CYS A 153 -15.98 9.93 -9.91
N TRP A 154 -14.94 10.24 -9.13
CA TRP A 154 -13.65 10.71 -9.63
C TRP A 154 -12.64 9.57 -9.61
N LEU A 155 -12.18 9.20 -10.79
CA LEU A 155 -11.27 8.09 -11.03
C LEU A 155 -9.84 8.65 -11.13
N LEU A 156 -9.03 8.50 -10.09
CA LEU A 156 -7.62 8.85 -10.14
C LEU A 156 -6.86 7.78 -10.93
N CYS A 157 -6.43 8.12 -12.14
CA CYS A 157 -5.85 7.18 -13.10
C CYS A 157 -4.49 7.68 -13.63
N THR A 158 -3.65 6.76 -14.12
CA THR A 158 -2.51 7.10 -14.98
C THR A 158 -2.81 6.64 -16.40
N ARG A 159 -1.97 7.02 -17.36
CA ARG A 159 -2.09 6.54 -18.75
C ARG A 159 -2.09 5.01 -18.87
N GLU A 160 -1.40 4.33 -17.96
CA GLU A 160 -1.29 2.87 -17.94
C GLU A 160 -2.59 2.20 -17.46
N THR A 161 -3.43 2.90 -16.69
CA THR A 161 -4.67 2.35 -16.12
C THR A 161 -5.90 2.59 -16.98
N LYS A 162 -5.74 2.97 -18.25
CA LYS A 162 -6.86 3.31 -19.15
C LYS A 162 -7.86 2.17 -19.32
N GLU A 163 -7.38 0.94 -19.51
CA GLU A 163 -8.28 -0.22 -19.64
C GLU A 163 -9.09 -0.46 -18.36
N SER A 164 -8.44 -0.26 -17.21
CA SER A 164 -9.08 -0.39 -15.89
C SER A 164 -10.15 0.67 -15.67
N GLU A 165 -9.88 1.91 -16.10
CA GLU A 165 -10.85 3.01 -16.12
C GLU A 165 -12.06 2.69 -16.99
N GLU A 166 -11.84 2.19 -18.21
CA GLU A 166 -12.92 1.81 -19.13
C GLU A 166 -13.82 0.71 -18.54
N LEU A 167 -13.22 -0.29 -17.87
CA LEU A 167 -13.96 -1.37 -17.19
C LEU A 167 -14.78 -0.86 -16.00
N ILE A 168 -14.22 0.04 -15.19
CA ILE A 168 -14.92 0.64 -14.06
C ILE A 168 -16.08 1.51 -14.54
N ASN A 169 -15.85 2.32 -15.58
CA ASN A 169 -16.89 3.14 -16.21
C ASN A 169 -18.02 2.26 -16.76
N TYR A 170 -17.66 1.16 -17.45
CA TYR A 170 -18.63 0.17 -17.93
C TYR A 170 -19.45 -0.43 -16.79
N PHE A 171 -18.80 -0.86 -15.70
CA PHE A 171 -19.46 -1.40 -14.52
C PHE A 171 -20.46 -0.41 -13.90
N ILE A 172 -20.05 0.84 -13.68
CA ILE A 172 -20.92 1.88 -13.11
C ILE A 172 -22.15 2.09 -14.01
N ARG A 173 -21.94 2.24 -15.32
CA ARG A 173 -23.04 2.47 -16.27
C ARG A 173 -24.00 1.30 -16.37
N LYS A 174 -23.50 0.07 -16.28
CA LYS A 174 -24.33 -1.14 -16.36
C LYS A 174 -25.26 -1.27 -15.15
N PHE A 175 -24.75 -1.00 -13.94
CA PHE A 175 -25.48 -1.30 -12.70
C PHE A 175 -26.10 -0.09 -12.01
N SER A 176 -25.72 1.13 -12.38
CA SER A 176 -26.35 2.32 -11.82
C SER A 176 -27.74 2.52 -12.39
N LYS A 177 -28.71 2.76 -11.52
CA LYS A 177 -30.08 3.16 -11.90
C LYS A 177 -30.19 4.65 -12.25
N LYS A 178 -29.18 5.43 -11.90
CA LYS A 178 -29.12 6.89 -12.08
C LYS A 178 -27.92 7.25 -12.95
N THR A 179 -27.96 8.40 -13.60
CA THR A 179 -26.78 8.95 -14.27
C THR A 179 -25.76 9.35 -13.21
N VAL A 180 -24.59 8.70 -13.22
CA VAL A 180 -23.43 9.08 -12.42
C VAL A 180 -22.48 9.88 -13.28
N ASP A 181 -22.06 11.06 -12.81
CA ASP A 181 -20.99 11.82 -13.46
C ASP A 181 -19.63 11.16 -13.15
N ILE A 182 -19.01 10.58 -14.17
CA ILE A 182 -17.75 9.83 -14.04
C ILE A 182 -16.65 10.67 -14.67
N GLN A 183 -15.71 11.13 -13.85
CA GLN A 183 -14.59 11.98 -14.31
C GLN A 183 -13.26 11.29 -14.05
N SER A 184 -12.46 11.16 -15.11
CA SER A 184 -11.11 10.63 -15.03
C SER A 184 -10.12 11.75 -14.73
N ILE A 185 -9.31 11.56 -13.69
CA ILE A 185 -8.34 12.53 -13.20
C ILE A 185 -6.95 11.95 -13.44
N GLU A 186 -6.27 12.44 -14.48
CA GLU A 186 -4.94 11.96 -14.87
C GLU A 186 -3.86 12.41 -13.86
N LEU A 187 -3.24 11.43 -13.21
CA LEU A 187 -2.07 11.60 -12.37
C LEU A 187 -0.79 11.52 -13.23
N ILE A 188 -0.34 12.68 -13.74
CA ILE A 188 0.86 12.79 -14.58
C ILE A 188 2.10 12.21 -13.88
N ASN A 189 2.22 12.41 -12.56
CA ASN A 189 3.32 11.88 -11.77
C ASN A 189 2.82 11.25 -10.45
N SER A 190 2.22 10.08 -10.55
CA SER A 190 1.73 9.30 -9.40
C SER A 190 2.82 8.92 -8.37
N SER A 191 4.10 9.10 -8.69
CA SER A 191 5.21 8.89 -7.77
C SER A 191 5.55 10.11 -6.89
N LYS A 192 4.97 11.27 -7.18
CA LYS A 192 5.10 12.50 -6.39
C LYS A 192 3.84 12.74 -5.58
N ILE A 193 3.99 12.70 -4.25
CA ILE A 193 2.90 12.95 -3.30
C ILE A 193 2.25 14.32 -3.54
N GLY A 194 3.06 15.38 -3.74
CA GLY A 194 2.56 16.75 -3.90
C GLY A 194 1.64 16.95 -5.11
N ASP A 195 1.97 16.33 -6.25
CA ASP A 195 1.16 16.43 -7.47
C ASP A 195 -0.19 15.74 -7.27
N THR A 196 -0.18 14.55 -6.65
CA THR A 196 -1.40 13.79 -6.34
C THR A 196 -2.26 14.52 -5.31
N PHE A 197 -1.65 15.05 -4.25
CA PHE A 197 -2.31 15.86 -3.22
C PHE A 197 -3.00 17.09 -3.83
N LYS A 198 -2.34 17.77 -4.78
CA LYS A 198 -2.92 18.92 -5.48
C LYS A 198 -4.16 18.51 -6.26
N GLN A 199 -4.10 17.43 -7.03
CA GLN A 199 -5.24 16.92 -7.81
C GLN A 199 -6.44 16.56 -6.93
N ILE A 200 -6.20 15.93 -5.77
CA ILE A 200 -7.28 15.58 -4.83
C ILE A 200 -7.92 16.85 -4.25
N ASN A 201 -7.12 17.85 -3.89
CA ASN A 201 -7.66 19.13 -3.43
C ASN A 201 -8.44 19.88 -4.51
N GLU A 202 -7.99 19.84 -5.77
CA GLU A 202 -8.74 20.41 -6.90
C GLU A 202 -10.12 19.75 -7.04
N ILE A 203 -10.22 18.43 -6.81
CA ILE A 203 -11.54 17.75 -6.77
C ILE A 203 -12.43 18.40 -5.71
N TYR A 204 -11.94 18.51 -4.47
CA TYR A 204 -12.74 19.04 -3.37
C TYR A 204 -13.11 20.53 -3.51
N ILE A 205 -12.18 21.34 -4.02
CA ILE A 205 -12.37 22.80 -4.11
C ILE A 205 -13.25 23.21 -5.29
N GLU A 206 -13.09 22.54 -6.44
CA GLU A 206 -13.68 22.94 -7.71
C GLU A 206 -14.68 21.91 -8.26
N LYS A 207 -14.28 20.65 -8.39
CA LYS A 207 -15.09 19.64 -9.13
C LYS A 207 -16.34 19.23 -8.38
N ILE A 208 -16.27 19.06 -7.05
CA ILE A 208 -17.42 18.77 -6.19
C ILE A 208 -18.50 19.85 -6.35
N LYS A 209 -18.12 21.13 -6.42
CA LYS A 209 -19.07 22.24 -6.63
C LYS A 209 -19.72 22.19 -8.01
N GLY A 210 -18.96 21.77 -9.04
CA GLY A 210 -19.47 21.61 -10.40
C GLY A 210 -20.62 20.60 -10.51
N VAL A 211 -20.72 19.65 -9.57
CA VAL A 211 -21.81 18.66 -9.48
C VAL A 211 -22.78 18.96 -8.33
N GLY A 212 -22.66 20.11 -7.67
CA GLY A 212 -23.59 20.54 -6.61
C GLY A 212 -23.47 19.80 -5.28
N LEU A 213 -22.39 19.06 -5.05
CA LEU A 213 -22.15 18.31 -3.82
C LEU A 213 -21.43 19.15 -2.75
N LYS A 214 -21.50 18.72 -1.50
CA LYS A 214 -20.69 19.26 -0.37
C LYS A 214 -19.53 18.31 -0.04
N GLU A 215 -18.47 18.81 0.59
CA GLU A 215 -17.32 17.97 0.96
C GLU A 215 -17.73 16.77 1.83
N GLY A 216 -18.63 16.96 2.80
CA GLY A 216 -19.14 15.87 3.67
C GLY A 216 -20.07 14.86 2.98
N GLU A 217 -20.41 15.08 1.71
CA GLU A 217 -21.15 14.11 0.88
C GLU A 217 -20.21 13.28 -0.01
N VAL A 218 -18.88 13.48 0.13
CA VAL A 218 -17.85 12.82 -0.67
C VAL A 218 -16.88 12.05 0.21
N ILE A 219 -16.64 10.79 -0.14
CA ILE A 219 -15.67 9.92 0.53
C ILE A 219 -14.52 9.54 -0.40
N ALA A 220 -13.32 9.41 0.18
CA ALA A 220 -12.13 8.99 -0.52
C ALA A 220 -11.77 7.53 -0.18
N ASP A 221 -11.76 6.64 -1.18
CA ASP A 221 -11.32 5.25 -1.02
C ASP A 221 -9.81 5.12 -1.20
N LEU A 222 -9.13 4.66 -0.15
CA LEU A 222 -7.67 4.54 -0.12
C LEU A 222 -7.16 3.18 -0.63
N THR A 223 -8.06 2.27 -0.99
CA THR A 223 -7.74 0.87 -1.22
C THR A 223 -6.95 0.64 -2.50
N GLY A 224 -7.32 1.35 -3.57
CA GLY A 224 -6.68 1.23 -4.87
C GLY A 224 -5.44 2.11 -5.04
N GLY A 225 -4.83 2.00 -6.21
CA GLY A 225 -3.67 2.80 -6.59
C GLY A 225 -2.34 2.32 -6.01
N THR A 226 -1.42 3.26 -5.80
CA THR A 226 -0.11 3.00 -5.18
C THR A 226 -0.10 3.54 -3.75
N ALA A 227 0.79 3.03 -2.90
CA ALA A 227 0.97 3.57 -1.55
C ALA A 227 1.26 5.08 -1.53
N VAL A 228 1.91 5.62 -2.56
CA VAL A 228 2.16 7.06 -2.70
C VAL A 228 0.85 7.82 -2.91
N THR A 229 -0.04 7.29 -3.74
CA THR A 229 -1.38 7.84 -4.00
C THR A 229 -2.25 7.78 -2.74
N SER A 230 -2.30 6.64 -2.06
CA SER A 230 -3.05 6.51 -0.80
C SER A 230 -2.51 7.48 0.27
N CYS A 231 -1.19 7.63 0.41
CA CYS A 231 -0.61 8.63 1.32
C CYS A 231 -1.01 10.06 0.96
N ALA A 232 -1.01 10.41 -0.33
CA ALA A 232 -1.44 11.74 -0.78
C ALA A 232 -2.93 12.00 -0.47
N MET A 233 -3.78 10.99 -0.62
CA MET A 233 -5.21 11.05 -0.23
C MET A 233 -5.37 11.27 1.27
N VAL A 234 -4.64 10.51 2.10
CA VAL A 234 -4.64 10.72 3.56
C VAL A 234 -4.22 12.15 3.90
N LEU A 235 -3.13 12.66 3.32
CA LEU A 235 -2.67 14.03 3.57
C LEU A 235 -3.68 15.09 3.11
N ALA A 236 -4.44 14.82 2.04
CA ALA A 236 -5.46 15.74 1.54
C ALA A 236 -6.75 15.71 2.37
N CYS A 237 -7.01 14.63 3.12
CA CYS A 237 -8.25 14.44 3.85
C CYS A 237 -8.12 14.76 5.35
N VAL A 238 -7.04 14.29 6.00
CA VAL A 238 -6.87 14.39 7.46
C VAL A 238 -6.93 15.83 8.01
N PRO A 239 -6.22 16.82 7.44
CA PRO A 239 -6.18 18.15 8.05
C PRO A 239 -7.52 18.89 8.08
N ILE A 240 -8.48 18.47 7.23
CA ILE A 240 -9.77 19.15 7.04
C ILE A 240 -10.94 18.20 7.40
N LYS A 241 -10.64 17.03 7.99
CA LYS A 241 -11.64 16.03 8.43
C LYS A 241 -12.55 15.54 7.30
N ARG A 242 -11.97 15.28 6.12
CA ARG A 242 -12.71 14.69 4.99
C ARG A 242 -12.83 13.19 5.21
N ASP A 243 -13.99 12.64 4.88
CA ASP A 243 -14.25 11.23 5.10
C ASP A 243 -13.40 10.35 4.17
N MET A 244 -12.88 9.26 4.74
CA MET A 244 -12.08 8.27 4.03
C MET A 244 -12.57 6.86 4.35
N GLU A 245 -12.39 5.97 3.39
CA GLU A 245 -12.67 4.55 3.53
C GLU A 245 -11.54 3.65 3.06
N TYR A 246 -11.62 2.40 3.49
CA TYR A 246 -10.76 1.32 3.05
C TYR A 246 -11.53 0.00 3.02
N VAL A 247 -11.28 -0.82 2.01
CA VAL A 247 -11.84 -2.16 1.90
C VAL A 247 -10.87 -3.17 2.51
N LEU A 248 -11.30 -3.88 3.55
CA LEU A 248 -10.49 -4.94 4.16
C LEU A 248 -10.26 -6.10 3.18
N GLN A 249 -9.00 -6.50 2.98
CA GLN A 249 -8.71 -7.62 2.09
C GLN A 249 -9.14 -8.98 2.64
N SER A 250 -9.29 -9.11 3.96
CA SER A 250 -9.61 -10.38 4.64
C SER A 250 -11.12 -10.66 4.69
N THR A 251 -11.91 -9.67 5.12
CA THR A 251 -13.36 -9.81 5.30
C THR A 251 -14.14 -9.16 4.16
N TYR A 252 -13.49 -8.29 3.39
CA TYR A 252 -14.09 -7.49 2.33
C TYR A 252 -15.14 -6.48 2.78
N ASP A 253 -15.11 -6.11 4.05
CA ASP A 253 -15.93 -5.04 4.60
C ASP A 253 -15.32 -3.68 4.22
N LEU A 254 -16.20 -2.71 3.96
CA LEU A 254 -15.81 -1.30 3.92
C LEU A 254 -15.71 -0.77 5.35
N ILE A 255 -14.59 -0.13 5.65
CA ILE A 255 -14.36 0.53 6.92
C ILE A 255 -14.27 2.03 6.69
N LYS A 256 -14.99 2.80 7.50
CA LYS A 256 -14.74 4.24 7.66
C LYS A 256 -13.51 4.46 8.52
N ILE A 257 -12.55 5.21 8.00
CA ILE A 257 -11.33 5.57 8.74
C ILE A 257 -11.68 6.74 9.64
N LYS A 258 -11.80 6.48 10.96
CA LYS A 258 -11.94 7.55 11.94
C LYS A 258 -10.57 8.14 12.25
N GLU A 259 -10.45 9.44 12.04
CA GLU A 259 -9.32 10.20 12.54
C GLU A 259 -9.37 10.21 14.07
N ASN A 260 -8.55 9.36 14.70
CA ASN A 260 -8.19 9.54 16.11
C ASN A 260 -6.79 10.15 16.21
N ILE A 261 -6.53 11.11 15.32
CA ILE A 261 -5.26 11.80 15.23
C ILE A 261 -5.41 13.08 16.05
N SER A 262 -5.06 13.00 17.33
CA SER A 262 -4.68 14.18 18.10
C SER A 262 -3.55 14.88 17.34
N GLU A 263 -3.89 15.97 16.64
CA GLU A 263 -3.01 16.94 15.98
C GLU A 263 -1.70 16.36 15.40
N ILE A 264 -1.70 15.93 14.14
CA ILE A 264 -0.44 15.97 13.36
C ILE A 264 -0.19 17.43 13.03
N VAL A 265 0.54 18.12 13.90
CA VAL A 265 1.12 19.43 13.59
C VAL A 265 2.27 19.19 12.62
N PHE A 266 2.04 19.49 11.34
CA PHE A 266 3.14 19.70 10.41
C PHE A 266 3.66 21.11 10.66
N ASP A 267 4.77 21.23 11.40
CA ASP A 267 5.52 22.48 11.45
C ASP A 267 5.87 22.87 10.01
N ARG A 268 5.43 24.07 9.62
CA ARG A 268 5.61 24.63 8.27
C ARG A 268 7.04 25.09 8.03
#